data_AF-A0A1B6HY03-F1
#
_entry.id   AF-A0A1B6HY03-F1
#
_cell.length_a   1.000
_cell.length_b   1.000
_cell.length_c   1.000
_cell.angle_alpha   90.00
_cell.angle_beta   90.00
_cell.angle_gamma   90.00
#
_symmetry.space_group_name_H-M   'P 1'
#
loop_
_entity.id
_entity.type
_entity.pdbx_description
1 polymer ?
#
loop_
_entity_poly.entity_id
_entity_poly.type
_entity_poly.pdbx_seq_one_letter_code
_entity_poly.pdbx_strand_id
1 'polypeptide(L)'
;LTKTSSHVYGIGELLWDASKDPSKKIQVKTDTTVSGKSIDTKNTLQILEDKTEVNLKGTMDGPLLDGTLKVEAEVVLPSGRIVTAKVDRVFHLVSEENKIEGTWEL
;
A
#
# COMPACT_ATOMS: atom_id res chain seq x y z
N LEU A 1 20.09 -14.60 8.46
CA LEU A 1 19.44 -13.46 7.77
C LEU A 1 18.20 -13.08 8.58
N THR A 2 18.30 -12.01 9.34
CA THR A 2 17.22 -11.53 10.21
C THR A 2 16.08 -11.04 9.33
N LYS A 3 14.96 -11.78 9.31
CA LYS A 3 13.77 -11.37 8.56
C LYS A 3 13.10 -10.24 9.33
N THR A 4 13.54 -9.01 9.08
CA THR A 4 12.93 -7.83 9.67
C THR A 4 11.52 -7.72 9.10
N SER A 5 10.54 -8.08 9.92
CA SER A 5 9.13 -7.85 9.64
C SER A 5 8.73 -6.61 10.40
N SER A 6 8.18 -5.62 9.69
CA SER A 6 7.68 -4.39 10.26
C SER A 6 6.17 -4.37 10.07
N HIS A 7 5.45 -4.10 11.15
CA HIS A 7 4.01 -3.91 11.14
C HIS A 7 3.72 -2.47 11.55
N VAL A 8 2.95 -1.77 10.73
CA VAL A 8 2.53 -0.40 10.97
C VAL A 8 1.02 -0.37 10.94
N TYR A 9 0.44 0.04 12.07
CA TYR A 9 -0.99 0.22 12.22
C TYR A 9 -1.25 1.64 12.68
N GLY A 10 -2.20 2.31 12.02
CA GLY A 10 -2.57 3.68 12.33
C GLY A 10 -4.06 3.91 12.13
N ILE A 11 -4.65 4.69 13.03
CA ILE A 11 -6.00 5.21 12.89
C ILE A 11 -5.96 6.70 13.19
N GLY A 12 -6.57 7.49 12.32
CA GLY A 12 -6.88 8.90 12.55
C GLY A 12 -8.37 9.12 12.40
N GLU A 13 -8.97 9.82 13.35
CA GLU A 13 -10.39 10.15 13.35
C GLU A 13 -10.57 11.65 13.57
N LEU A 14 -11.42 12.26 12.75
CA LEU A 14 -11.91 13.61 12.93
C LEU A 14 -13.44 13.53 13.07
N LEU A 15 -13.91 13.91 14.25
CA LEU A 15 -15.31 13.87 14.66
C LEU A 15 -15.82 15.31 14.78
N TRP A 16 -16.93 15.64 14.14
CA TRP A 16 -17.59 16.93 14.34
C TRP A 16 -19.07 16.72 14.65
N ASP A 17 -19.54 17.28 15.75
CA ASP A 17 -20.94 17.12 16.19
C ASP A 17 -21.36 15.63 16.36
N ALA A 18 -20.39 14.74 16.60
CA ALA A 18 -20.59 13.29 16.76
C ALA A 18 -21.46 12.91 17.97
N SER A 19 -21.64 13.84 18.92
CA SER A 19 -22.55 13.68 20.06
C SER A 19 -24.02 13.74 19.66
N LYS A 20 -24.35 14.41 18.54
CA LYS A 20 -25.72 14.46 17.97
C LYS A 20 -25.88 13.50 16.81
N ASP A 21 -24.84 13.35 16.01
CA ASP A 21 -24.86 12.50 14.82
C ASP A 21 -23.52 11.76 14.66
N PRO A 22 -23.45 10.48 15.07
CA PRO A 22 -22.24 9.65 14.99
C PRO A 22 -21.72 9.44 13.56
N SER A 23 -22.55 9.70 12.54
CA SER A 23 -22.13 9.61 11.14
C SER A 23 -21.21 10.75 10.75
N LYS A 24 -21.20 11.89 11.46
CA LYS A 24 -20.37 13.07 11.15
C LYS A 24 -18.90 12.86 11.55
N LYS A 25 -18.24 11.97 10.81
CA LYS A 25 -16.85 11.62 11.02
C LYS A 25 -16.09 11.41 9.72
N ILE A 26 -14.81 11.70 9.76
CA ILE A 26 -13.83 11.25 8.77
C ILE A 26 -12.87 10.32 9.52
N GLN A 27 -12.70 9.09 9.04
CA GLN A 27 -11.78 8.12 9.60
C GLN A 27 -10.83 7.64 8.51
N VAL A 28 -9.55 7.62 8.83
CA VAL A 28 -8.51 6.97 8.03
C VAL A 28 -7.90 5.86 8.87
N LYS A 29 -7.87 4.65 8.32
CA LYS A 29 -7.21 3.50 8.93
C LYS A 29 -6.20 2.93 7.96
N THR A 30 -5.01 2.62 8.45
CA THR A 30 -3.96 1.93 7.69
C THR A 30 -3.44 0.74 8.50
N ASP A 31 -3.28 -0.39 7.84
CA ASP A 31 -2.68 -1.60 8.39
C ASP A 31 -1.72 -2.14 7.34
N THR A 32 -0.43 -1.97 7.58
CA THR A 32 0.63 -2.30 6.63
C THR A 32 1.61 -3.26 7.27
N THR A 33 1.83 -4.39 6.60
CA THR A 33 2.87 -5.35 6.94
C THR A 33 3.93 -5.37 5.84
N VAL A 34 5.18 -5.15 6.22
CA VAL A 34 6.34 -5.33 5.36
C VAL A 34 7.12 -6.53 5.90
N SER A 35 7.32 -7.55 5.08
CA SER A 35 8.04 -8.77 5.48
C SER A 35 9.06 -9.14 4.41
N GLY A 36 10.32 -8.75 4.64
CA GLY A 36 11.40 -8.99 3.68
C GLY A 36 11.11 -8.37 2.31
N LYS A 37 10.69 -9.21 1.36
CA LYS A 37 10.44 -8.87 -0.05
C LYS A 37 8.97 -8.58 -0.37
N SER A 38 8.09 -8.65 0.62
CA SER A 38 6.65 -8.46 0.43
C SER A 38 6.09 -7.30 1.23
N ILE A 39 5.10 -6.62 0.66
CA ILE A 39 4.24 -5.65 1.33
C ILE A 39 2.78 -6.09 1.20
N ASP A 40 2.02 -5.98 2.27
CA ASP A 40 0.57 -6.15 2.29
C ASP A 40 0.02 -4.96 3.08
N THR A 41 -0.76 -4.11 2.43
CA THR A 41 -1.38 -2.94 3.06
C THR A 41 -2.89 -2.95 2.83
N LYS A 42 -3.61 -2.66 3.89
CA LYS A 42 -5.06 -2.51 3.91
C LYS A 42 -5.39 -1.14 4.48
N ASN A 43 -6.04 -0.32 3.67
CA ASN A 43 -6.38 1.04 4.03
C ASN A 43 -7.89 1.23 3.93
N THR A 44 -8.44 2.01 4.84
CA THR A 44 -9.85 2.36 4.83
C THR A 44 -9.97 3.86 5.00
N LEU A 45 -10.73 4.49 4.11
CA LEU A 45 -11.16 5.88 4.21
C LEU A 45 -12.67 5.87 4.40
N GLN A 46 -13.14 6.40 5.51
CA GLN A 46 -14.56 6.63 5.75
C GLN A 46 -14.81 8.14 5.83
N ILE A 47 -15.74 8.63 5.02
CA ILE A 47 -16.23 10.00 5.06
C ILE A 47 -17.74 9.90 5.24
N LEU A 48 -18.24 10.34 6.38
CA LEU A 48 -19.63 10.13 6.76
C LEU A 48 -20.01 8.63 6.77
N GLU A 49 -21.02 8.26 5.99
CA GLU A 49 -21.46 6.89 5.78
C GLU A 49 -20.69 6.19 4.64
N ASP A 50 -20.04 6.97 3.77
CA ASP A 50 -19.32 6.44 2.62
C ASP A 50 -17.98 5.86 3.05
N LYS A 51 -17.78 4.58 2.72
CA LYS A 51 -16.55 3.84 3.03
C LYS A 51 -15.88 3.39 1.74
N THR A 52 -14.59 3.70 1.63
CA THR A 52 -13.71 3.19 0.57
C THR A 52 -12.60 2.35 1.20
N GLU A 53 -12.32 1.19 0.62
CA GLU A 53 -11.19 0.34 1.01
C GLU A 53 -10.16 0.29 -0.11
N VAL A 54 -8.88 0.43 0.24
CA VAL A 54 -7.76 0.37 -0.70
C VAL A 54 -6.76 -0.64 -0.17
N ASN A 55 -6.71 -1.79 -0.83
CA ASN A 55 -5.83 -2.91 -0.50
C ASN A 55 -4.74 -3.01 -1.57
N LEU A 56 -3.49 -3.15 -1.14
CA LEU A 56 -2.36 -3.31 -2.04
C LEU A 56 -1.44 -4.41 -1.51
N LYS A 57 -1.09 -5.35 -2.38
CA LYS A 57 -0.14 -6.42 -2.11
C LYS A 57 0.96 -6.37 -3.14
N GLY A 58 2.20 -6.50 -2.69
CA GLY A 58 3.37 -6.46 -3.54
C GLY A 58 4.38 -7.49 -3.12
N THR A 59 5.04 -8.13 -4.09
CA THR A 59 6.23 -8.95 -3.86
C THR A 59 7.28 -8.59 -4.89
N MET A 60 8.52 -8.42 -4.43
CA MET A 60 9.66 -8.12 -5.29
C MET A 60 10.75 -9.17 -5.09
N ASP A 61 11.11 -9.88 -6.14
CA ASP A 61 12.23 -10.81 -6.14
C ASP A 61 13.36 -10.30 -7.03
N GLY A 62 14.53 -10.05 -6.43
CA GLY A 62 15.66 -9.38 -7.07
C GLY A 62 15.62 -7.84 -6.94
N PRO A 63 16.69 -7.14 -7.36
CA PRO A 63 16.74 -5.68 -7.45
C PRO A 63 15.65 -5.04 -8.34
N LEU A 64 15.36 -3.75 -8.11
CA LEU A 64 14.39 -2.96 -8.91
C LEU A 64 14.73 -2.90 -10.42
N LEU A 65 16.00 -2.98 -10.79
CA LEU A 65 16.45 -2.91 -12.18
C LEU A 65 16.74 -4.28 -12.79
N ASP A 66 16.75 -5.33 -11.97
CA ASP A 66 17.07 -6.69 -12.40
C ASP A 66 16.30 -7.68 -11.50
N GLY A 67 15.04 -7.92 -11.82
CA GLY A 67 14.14 -8.65 -10.94
C GLY A 67 12.68 -8.68 -11.38
N THR A 68 11.88 -9.38 -10.59
CA THR A 68 10.44 -9.56 -10.78
C THR A 68 9.67 -8.79 -9.72
N LEU A 69 8.70 -7.99 -10.16
CA LEU A 69 7.74 -7.30 -9.31
C LEU A 69 6.35 -7.82 -9.63
N LYS A 70 5.62 -8.25 -8.60
CA LYS A 70 4.20 -8.58 -8.68
C LYS A 70 3.42 -7.67 -7.76
N VAL A 71 2.41 -6.99 -8.28
CA VAL A 71 1.56 -6.07 -7.52
C VAL A 71 0.10 -6.38 -7.80
N GLU A 72 -0.69 -6.48 -6.74
CA GLU A 72 -2.14 -6.58 -6.80
C GLU A 72 -2.73 -5.41 -6.01
N ALA A 73 -3.61 -4.64 -6.64
CA ALA A 73 -4.35 -3.57 -6.01
C ALA A 73 -5.85 -3.85 -6.11
N GLU A 74 -6.58 -3.55 -5.05
CA GLU A 74 -8.03 -3.65 -4.98
C GLU A 74 -8.58 -2.38 -4.33
N VAL A 75 -9.61 -1.81 -4.95
CA VAL A 75 -10.36 -0.68 -4.42
C VAL A 75 -11.83 -1.06 -4.33
N VAL A 76 -12.37 -1.02 -3.13
CA VAL A 76 -13.81 -1.17 -2.87
C VAL A 76 -14.40 0.23 -2.71
N LEU A 77 -15.27 0.62 -3.64
CA LEU A 77 -15.92 1.92 -3.63
C LEU A 77 -17.12 1.94 -2.66
N PRO A 78 -17.60 3.11 -2.23
CA PRO A 78 -18.78 3.22 -1.35
C PRO A 78 -20.03 2.55 -1.92
N SER A 79 -20.15 2.54 -3.25
CA SER A 79 -21.22 1.83 -3.97
C SER A 79 -21.16 0.29 -3.86
N GLY A 80 -20.14 -0.29 -3.22
CA GLY A 80 -19.87 -1.72 -3.18
C GLY A 80 -19.21 -2.26 -4.44
N ARG A 81 -18.99 -1.44 -5.47
CA ARG A 81 -18.24 -1.83 -6.68
C ARG A 81 -16.77 -2.06 -6.34
N ILE A 82 -16.20 -3.08 -6.95
CA ILE A 82 -14.81 -3.49 -6.74
C ILE A 82 -14.04 -3.27 -8.03
N VAL A 83 -12.91 -2.58 -7.92
CA VAL A 83 -11.94 -2.40 -9.01
C VAL A 83 -10.66 -3.10 -8.60
N THR A 84 -10.20 -4.04 -9.42
CA THR A 84 -8.95 -4.76 -9.19
C THR A 84 -7.97 -4.49 -10.32
N ALA A 85 -6.70 -4.42 -9.97
CA ALA A 85 -5.60 -4.30 -10.92
C ALA A 85 -4.47 -5.25 -10.51
N LYS A 86 -3.89 -5.92 -11.50
CA LYS A 86 -2.71 -6.77 -11.30
C LYS A 86 -1.62 -6.35 -12.27
N VAL A 87 -0.40 -6.26 -11.77
CA VAL A 87 0.78 -5.91 -12.54
C VAL A 87 1.86 -6.94 -12.23
N ASP A 88 2.23 -7.70 -13.26
CA ASP A 88 3.39 -8.58 -13.24
C ASP A 88 4.45 -8.00 -14.16
N ARG A 89 5.63 -7.73 -13.59
CA ARG A 89 6.71 -7.00 -14.25
C ARG A 89 8.01 -7.77 -14.05
N VAL A 90 8.72 -8.06 -15.14
CA VAL A 90 10.05 -8.69 -15.12
C VAL A 90 11.02 -7.76 -15.85
N PHE A 91 12.10 -7.34 -15.19
CA PHE A 91 13.12 -6.47 -15.77
C PHE A 91 14.49 -7.13 -15.66
N HIS A 92 15.30 -6.93 -16.70
CA HIS A 92 16.72 -7.28 -16.73
C HIS A 92 17.46 -6.11 -17.40
N LEU A 93 17.75 -5.06 -16.63
CA LEU A 93 18.53 -3.91 -17.09
C LEU A 93 19.94 -4.01 -16.51
N VAL A 94 20.66 -5.06 -16.87
CA VAL A 94 22.10 -5.16 -16.61
C VAL A 94 22.82 -4.59 -17.83
N SER A 95 23.24 -3.33 -17.75
CA SER A 95 24.18 -2.76 -18.72
C SER A 95 25.58 -3.13 -18.24
N GLU A 96 26.27 -4.05 -18.93
CA GLU A 96 27.68 -4.40 -18.61
C GLU A 96 28.63 -3.18 -18.65
N GLU A 97 28.23 -2.05 -19.25
CA GLU A 97 29.09 -0.87 -19.39
C GLU A 97 28.65 0.42 -18.63
N ASN A 98 27.55 0.44 -17.88
CA ASN A 98 27.12 1.70 -17.23
C ASN A 98 26.72 1.49 -15.77
N LYS A 99 27.69 1.66 -14.88
CA LYS A 99 27.44 1.94 -13.45
C LYS A 99 26.60 3.21 -13.36
N ILE A 100 25.31 3.07 -13.12
CA ILE A 100 24.51 4.20 -12.64
C ILE A 100 24.79 4.32 -11.14
N GLU A 101 25.79 5.13 -10.79
CA GLU A 101 26.05 5.56 -9.42
C GLU A 101 24.95 6.56 -9.02
N GLY A 102 23.90 6.05 -8.36
CA GLY A 102 22.91 6.89 -7.70
C GLY A 102 23.33 7.12 -6.25
N THR A 103 23.93 8.27 -5.96
CA THR A 103 24.09 8.78 -4.59
C THR A 103 22.73 9.22 -4.08
N TRP A 104 22.23 8.56 -3.05
CA TRP A 104 21.12 9.05 -2.23
C TRP A 104 21.73 9.58 -0.94
N GLU A 105 21.78 10.90 -0.79
CA GLU A 105 22.06 11.53 0.51
C GLU A 105 20.75 11.64 1.29
N LEU A 106 20.79 11.23 2.57
CA LEU A 106 19.71 11.33 3.54
C LEU A 106 19.72 12.70 4.23
#